data_AF-A0A0C3N2X9-F1
#
_entry.id   AF-A0A0C3N2X9-F1
#
_cell.length_a   1.000
_cell.length_b   1.000
_cell.length_c   1.000
_cell.angle_alpha   90.00
_cell.angle_beta   90.00
_cell.angle_gamma   90.00
#
_symmetry.space_group_name_H-M   'P 1'
#
loop_
_entity.id
_entity.type
_entity.pdbx_description
1 polymer ?
#
loop_
_entity_poly.entity_id
_entity_poly.type
_entity_poly.pdbx_seq_one_letter_code
_entity_poly.pdbx_strand_id
1 'polypeptide(L)' 'MSRKSVVKAYTLRIELQEVEPLIWRRLLVDGDTTLGKLHHYVQAAMGWTDAHLHEFEIGGKTYAT' A
#
# COMPACT_ATOMS: atom_id res chain seq x y z
N MET A 1 22.24 -1.18 -24.83
CA MET A 1 21.47 -0.47 -23.78
C MET A 1 20.08 -1.07 -23.75
N SER A 2 19.68 -1.76 -22.68
CA SER A 2 18.36 -2.39 -22.58
C SER A 2 17.27 -1.34 -22.34
N ARG A 3 16.17 -1.43 -23.08
CA ARG A 3 15.01 -0.54 -22.96
C ARG A 3 14.32 -0.89 -21.63
N LYS A 4 14.34 0.00 -20.64
CA LYS A 4 13.51 -0.17 -19.43
C LYS A 4 12.05 -0.27 -19.88
N SER A 5 11.36 -1.34 -19.47
CA SER A 5 9.92 -1.47 -19.65
C SER A 5 9.22 -0.31 -18.94
N VAL A 6 8.18 0.23 -19.56
CA VAL A 6 7.35 1.25 -18.92
C VAL A 6 6.51 0.55 -17.85
N VAL A 7 6.88 0.73 -16.58
CA VAL A 7 6.07 0.25 -15.46
C VAL A 7 4.86 1.16 -15.34
N LYS A 8 3.66 0.59 -15.33
CA LYS A 8 2.43 1.36 -15.08
C LYS A 8 2.50 1.91 -13.66
N ALA A 9 2.12 3.16 -13.44
CA ALA A 9 2.02 3.73 -12.10
C ALA A 9 0.55 3.84 -11.68
N TYR A 10 0.27 3.60 -10.41
CA TYR A 10 -1.05 3.73 -9.81
C TYR A 10 -1.03 4.79 -8.72
N THR A 11 -2.09 5.59 -8.66
CA THR A 11 -2.32 6.50 -7.53
C THR A 11 -3.31 5.85 -6.59
N LEU A 12 -2.86 5.50 -5.39
CA LEU A 12 -3.67 4.90 -4.34
C LEU A 12 -4.08 5.96 -3.33
N ARG A 13 -5.34 5.90 -2.89
CA ARG A 13 -5.86 6.64 -1.74
C ARG A 13 -6.00 5.66 -0.59
N ILE A 14 -5.41 6.00 0.56
CA ILE A 14 -5.42 5.17 1.77
C ILE A 14 -6.10 5.97 2.87
N GLU A 15 -7.07 5.38 3.54
CA GLU A 15 -7.89 6.00 4.58
C GLU A 15 -7.91 5.12 5.82
N LEU A 16 -7.86 5.73 7.00
CA LEU A 16 -8.18 5.02 8.24
C LEU A 16 -9.69 5.05 8.42
N GLN A 17 -10.29 3.87 8.48
CA GLN A 17 -11.71 3.71 8.78
C GLN A 17 -11.99 4.06 10.24
N GLU A 18 -13.21 4.51 10.52
CA GLU A 18 -13.72 4.74 11.90
C GLU A 18 -12.99 5.85 12.69
N VAL A 19 -12.28 6.76 12.02
CA VAL A 19 -11.58 7.89 12.66
C VAL A 19 -12.13 9.23 12.16
N GLU A 20 -12.43 10.13 13.09
CA GLU A 20 -12.80 11.53 12.84
C GLU A 20 -11.85 12.49 13.58
N PRO A 21 -11.24 13.49 12.91
CA PRO A 21 -11.35 13.78 11.47
C PRO A 21 -10.65 12.73 10.59
N LEU A 22 -11.13 12.56 9.35
CA LEU A 22 -10.61 11.57 8.40
C LEU A 22 -9.08 11.68 8.23
N ILE A 23 -8.36 10.63 8.60
CA ILE A 23 -6.92 10.49 8.36
C ILE A 23 -6.72 9.72 7.05
N TRP A 24 -6.04 10.35 6.08
CA TRP A 24 -5.80 9.73 4.78
C TRP A 24 -4.45 10.15 4.15
N ARG A 25 -3.99 9.35 3.17
CA ARG A 25 -2.76 9.56 2.38
C ARG A 25 -2.99 9.24 0.91
N ARG A 26 -2.17 9.83 0.02
CA ARG A 26 -2.15 9.50 -1.41
C ARG A 26 -0.74 9.06 -1.81
N LEU A 27 -0.62 7.86 -2.36
CA LEU A 27 0.66 7.29 -2.79
C LEU A 27 0.67 7.04 -4.29
N LEU A 28 1.80 7.35 -4.92
CA LEU A 28 2.12 6.89 -6.28
C LEU A 28 2.95 5.63 -6.15
N VAL A 29 2.49 4.53 -6.74
CA VAL A 29 3.17 3.23 -6.65
C VAL A 29 3.37 2.63 -8.04
N ASP A 30 4.45 1.88 -8.19
CA ASP A 30 4.71 1.10 -9.39
C ASP A 30 3.73 -0.09 -9.46
N GLY A 31 3.30 -0.44 -10.67
CA GLY A 31 2.27 -1.43 -10.92
C GLY A 31 2.69 -2.87 -10.69
N ASP A 32 3.98 -3.11 -10.50
CA ASP A 32 4.58 -4.37 -10.08
C ASP A 32 4.94 -4.38 -8.58
N THR A 33 4.49 -3.38 -7.81
CA THR A 33 4.63 -3.36 -6.35
C THR A 33 3.91 -4.57 -5.74
N THR A 34 4.65 -5.39 -5.00
CA THR A 34 4.08 -6.52 -4.24
C THR A 34 3.30 -6.02 -3.02
N LEU A 35 2.36 -6.82 -2.51
CA LEU A 35 1.59 -6.48 -1.31
C LEU A 35 2.48 -6.25 -0.07
N GLY A 36 3.55 -7.04 0.11
CA GLY A 36 4.52 -6.81 1.19
C GLY A 36 5.27 -5.47 1.08
N LYS A 37 5.62 -5.03 -0.14
CA LYS A 37 6.20 -3.68 -0.33
C LYS A 37 5.16 -2.60 -0.07
N LEU A 38 3.93 -2.81 -0.55
CA LEU A 38 2.82 -1.89 -0.32
C LEU A 38 2.55 -1.71 1.18
N HIS A 39 2.61 -2.78 1.97
CA HIS A 39 2.52 -2.73 3.44
C HIS A 39 3.55 -1.75 4.02
N HIS A 40 4.83 -1.88 3.66
CA HIS A 40 5.86 -0.96 4.15
C HIS A 40 5.63 0.49 3.71
N TYR A 41 5.06 0.72 2.52
CA TYR A 41 4.67 2.07 2.09
C TYR A 41 3.53 2.64 2.94
N VAL A 42 2.53 1.82 3.28
CA VAL A 42 1.44 2.19 4.18
C VAL A 42 1.99 2.50 5.58
N GLN A 43 2.84 1.63 6.13
CA GLN A 43 3.50 1.81 7.43
C GLN A 43 4.21 3.17 7.50
N ALA A 44 5.06 3.46 6.52
CA ALA A 44 5.79 4.72 6.45
C ALA A 44 4.86 5.94 6.28
N ALA A 45 3.85 5.85 5.42
CA ALA A 45 2.92 6.96 5.17
C ALA A 45 2.05 7.31 6.39
N MET A 46 1.74 6.32 7.22
CA MET A 46 0.96 6.48 8.45
C MET A 46 1.83 6.76 9.68
N GLY A 47 3.16 6.63 9.57
CA GLY A 47 4.08 6.76 10.70
C GLY A 47 4.03 5.58 11.68
N TRP A 48 3.64 4.40 11.18
CA TRP A 48 3.62 3.16 11.95
C TRP A 48 4.96 2.42 11.87
N THR A 49 5.16 1.50 12.81
CA THR A 49 6.46 0.87 13.05
C THR A 49 6.47 -0.64 12.83
N ASP A 50 5.51 -1.17 12.06
CA ASP A 50 5.41 -2.60 11.72
C ASP A 50 5.40 -3.53 12.96
N ALA A 51 4.72 -3.09 14.03
CA ALA A 51 4.75 -3.78 15.33
C ALA A 51 3.72 -4.91 15.44
N HIS A 52 2.80 -5.06 14.49
CA HIS A 52 1.72 -6.03 14.52
C HIS A 52 1.60 -6.72 13.16
N LEU A 53 1.01 -7.93 13.18
CA LEU A 53 0.66 -8.66 11.96
C LEU A 53 -0.34 -7.87 11.10
N HIS A 54 -0.28 -8.10 9.80
CA HIS A 54 -1.15 -7.46 8.83
C HIS A 54 -1.62 -8.44 7.76
N GLU A 55 -2.68 -8.07 7.06
CA GLU A 55 -3.19 -8.77 5.90
C GLU A 55 -3.83 -7.79 4.90
N PHE A 56 -4.00 -8.25 3.67
CA PHE A 56 -4.79 -7.59 2.63
C PHE A 56 -5.92 -8.52 2.21
N GLU A 57 -7.15 -8.01 2.15
CA GLU A 57 -8.28 -8.71 1.54
C GLU A 57 -8.59 -8.09 0.17
N ILE A 58 -8.61 -8.93 -0.87
CA ILE A 58 -8.91 -8.52 -2.23
C ILE A 58 -9.91 -9.50 -2.83
N GLY A 59 -11.13 -9.05 -3.10
CA GLY A 59 -12.18 -9.87 -3.70
C GLY A 59 -12.52 -11.12 -2.88
N GLY A 60 -12.52 -11.01 -1.54
CA GLY A 60 -12.80 -12.13 -0.62
C GLY A 60 -11.65 -13.12 -0.43
N LYS A 61 -10.44 -12.78 -0.90
CA LYS A 61 -9.22 -13.56 -0.67
C LYS A 61 -8.23 -12.79 0.20
N THR A 62 -7.72 -13.46 1.23
CA THR A 62 -6.72 -12.93 2.16
C THR A 62 -5.29 -13.20 1.69
N TYR A 63 -4.44 -12.20 1.85
CA TYR A 63 -3.00 -12.24 1.62
C TYR A 63 -2.30 -11.71 2.87
N ALA A 64 -1.62 -12.58 3.60
CA ALA A 64 -0.84 -12.24 4.78
C ALA A 64 0.63 -12.62 4.57
N THR A 65 1.54 -11.95 5.28
CA THR A 65 2.99 -12.23 5.27
C THR A 65 3.50 -12.51 6.65
#